data_AF-A0A915E825-F1
#
_entry.id   AF-A0A915E825-F1
#
_cell.length_a   1.000
_cell.length_b   1.000
_cell.length_c   1.000
_cell.angle_alpha   90.00
_cell.angle_beta   90.00
_cell.angle_gamma   90.00
#
_symmetry.space_group_name_H-M   'P 1'
#
loop_
_entity.id
_entity.type
_entity.pdbx_description
1 polymer ?
#
loop_
_entity_poly.entity_id
_entity_poly.type
_entity_poly.pdbx_seq_one_letter_code
_entity_poly.pdbx_strand_id
1 'polypeptide(L)'
;MKGTGDALFDHIAGCLAKFMSEHGLMDREKLPLGFTFSFPCSQEGLTCARLVNWTKGFKATGVEGNDVVQLLREACWRRGDIDIDVVAVLNDTTGTMMACAFQENSCNIGVICGTGSNACYMEKIDRILKLKGEINPAEDGMPDEMCVNTEWVFR
;
A
#
# COMPACT_ATOMS: atom_id res chain seq x y z
N MET A 1 11.10 11.21 -10.62
CA MET A 1 10.98 12.36 -9.70
C MET A 1 12.15 12.35 -8.72
N LYS A 2 12.78 13.49 -8.44
CA LYS A 2 13.92 13.63 -7.50
C LYS A 2 13.55 14.68 -6.45
N GLY A 3 13.93 14.48 -5.20
CA GLY A 3 13.57 15.37 -4.09
C GLY A 3 13.72 14.70 -2.73
N THR A 4 13.14 15.30 -1.69
CA THR A 4 13.08 14.69 -0.34
C THR A 4 11.76 13.96 -0.13
N GLY A 5 11.75 12.99 0.78
CA GLY A 5 10.55 12.32 1.26
C GLY A 5 9.53 13.31 1.81
N ASP A 6 9.98 14.24 2.65
CA ASP A 6 9.10 15.28 3.22
C ASP A 6 8.35 16.05 2.14
N ALA A 7 9.05 16.53 1.11
CA ALA A 7 8.40 17.27 0.03
C ALA A 7 7.39 16.42 -0.76
N LEU A 8 7.66 15.12 -0.92
CA LEU A 8 6.75 14.19 -1.57
C LEU A 8 5.47 13.99 -0.73
N PHE A 9 5.62 13.66 0.56
CA PHE A 9 4.49 13.36 1.43
C PHE A 9 3.70 14.61 1.81
N ASP A 10 4.35 15.77 1.98
CA ASP A 10 3.69 17.06 2.18
C ASP A 10 2.83 17.43 0.97
N HIS A 11 3.31 17.16 -0.25
CA HIS A 11 2.51 17.35 -1.46
C HIS A 11 1.29 16.42 -1.48
N ILE A 12 1.45 15.15 -1.11
CA ILE A 12 0.32 14.20 -1.02
C ILE A 12 -0.69 14.68 0.02
N ALA A 13 -0.25 15.10 1.21
CA ALA A 13 -1.12 15.64 2.25
C ALA A 13 -1.88 16.91 1.79
N GLY A 14 -1.22 17.80 1.04
CA GLY A 14 -1.86 18.95 0.42
C GLY A 14 -2.94 18.57 -0.61
N CYS A 15 -2.71 17.54 -1.42
CA CYS A 15 -3.70 17.00 -2.35
C CYS A 15 -4.90 16.38 -1.61
N LEU A 16 -4.66 15.62 -0.54
CA LEU A 16 -5.72 15.06 0.32
C LEU A 16 -6.59 16.16 0.92
N ALA A 17 -5.97 17.22 1.44
CA ALA A 17 -6.67 18.37 1.99
C ALA A 17 -7.60 19.04 0.99
N LYS A 18 -7.07 19.28 -0.21
CA LYS A 18 -7.84 19.87 -1.30
C LYS A 18 -9.04 18.99 -1.63
N PHE A 19 -8.83 17.68 -1.75
CA PHE A 19 -9.91 16.72 -1.99
C PHE A 19 -10.97 16.76 -0.88
N MET A 20 -10.55 16.76 0.39
CA MET A 20 -11.46 16.82 1.53
C MET A 20 -12.26 18.13 1.56
N SER A 21 -11.63 19.25 1.26
CA SER A 21 -12.29 20.55 1.14
C SER A 21 -13.34 20.57 0.03
N GLU A 22 -12.98 20.11 -1.17
CA GLU A 22 -13.85 20.08 -2.35
C GLU A 22 -15.09 19.17 -2.17
N HIS A 23 -14.98 18.15 -1.32
CA HIS A 23 -16.06 17.18 -1.10
C HIS A 23 -16.78 17.34 0.25
N GLY A 24 -16.50 18.43 1.00
CA GLY A 24 -17.15 18.68 2.28
C GLY A 24 -16.82 17.65 3.37
N LEU A 25 -15.59 17.13 3.36
CA LEU A 25 -15.10 16.11 4.30
C LEU A 25 -14.21 16.69 5.40
N MET A 26 -14.04 18.02 5.46
CA MET A 26 -13.17 18.68 6.45
C MET A 26 -13.68 18.56 7.89
N ASP A 27 -14.99 18.35 8.07
CA ASP A 27 -15.60 18.17 9.40
C ASP A 27 -15.45 16.75 9.95
N ARG A 28 -14.82 15.84 9.19
CA ARG A 28 -14.55 14.47 9.64
C ARG A 28 -13.40 14.50 10.64
N GLU A 29 -13.59 13.85 11.78
CA GLU A 29 -12.54 13.69 12.80
C GLU A 29 -11.32 12.94 12.23
N LYS A 30 -11.56 11.82 11.53
CA LYS A 30 -10.56 11.06 10.79
C LYS A 30 -11.14 10.49 9.51
N LEU A 31 -10.43 10.63 8.39
CA LEU A 31 -10.82 10.04 7.12
C LEU A 31 -10.18 8.64 6.96
N PRO A 32 -10.97 7.55 6.86
CA PRO A 32 -10.44 6.23 6.52
C PRO A 32 -9.81 6.24 5.13
N LEU A 33 -8.56 5.77 5.02
CA LEU A 33 -7.79 5.80 3.79
C LEU A 33 -7.15 4.44 3.51
N GLY A 34 -7.45 3.87 2.33
CA GLY A 34 -6.64 2.83 1.73
C GLY A 34 -5.48 3.46 0.97
N PHE A 35 -4.24 3.22 1.42
CA PHE A 35 -3.05 3.81 0.80
C PHE A 35 -2.43 2.85 -0.20
N THR A 36 -2.76 3.05 -1.49
CA THR A 36 -2.07 2.31 -2.56
C THR A 36 -0.70 2.92 -2.81
N PHE A 37 0.37 2.23 -2.41
CA PHE A 37 1.74 2.68 -2.59
C PHE A 37 2.49 1.72 -3.53
N SER A 38 2.51 2.07 -4.81
CA SER A 38 2.95 1.22 -5.93
C SER A 38 4.47 1.09 -6.08
N PHE A 39 5.16 0.77 -4.99
CA PHE A 39 6.59 0.53 -4.95
C PHE A 39 6.88 -0.73 -4.11
N PRO A 40 8.04 -1.39 -4.32
CA PRO A 40 8.43 -2.54 -3.52
C PRO A 40 8.52 -2.18 -2.04
N CYS A 41 7.66 -2.78 -1.22
CA CYS A 41 7.61 -2.58 0.21
C CYS A 41 7.74 -3.91 0.95
N SER A 42 8.43 -3.89 2.09
CA SER A 42 8.33 -4.93 3.11
C SER A 42 7.07 -4.67 3.91
N GLN A 43 6.05 -5.50 3.73
CA GLN A 43 4.80 -5.40 4.49
C GLN A 43 5.03 -5.98 5.89
N GLU A 44 5.01 -5.13 6.92
CA GLU A 44 5.20 -5.52 8.33
C GLU A 44 3.86 -5.63 9.07
N GLY A 45 2.78 -5.11 8.50
CA GLY A 45 1.41 -5.24 8.97
C GLY A 45 0.44 -4.58 7.99
N LEU A 46 -0.87 -4.66 8.23
CA LEU A 46 -1.87 -4.10 7.29
C LEU A 46 -1.69 -2.59 7.08
N THR A 47 -1.22 -1.88 8.10
CA THR A 47 -1.02 -0.43 8.11
C THR A 47 0.45 -0.04 8.33
N CYS A 48 1.39 -0.94 8.00
CA CYS A 48 2.83 -0.70 8.14
C CYS A 48 3.56 -1.31 6.93
N ALA A 49 4.21 -0.47 6.13
CA ALA A 49 4.93 -0.91 4.95
C ALA A 49 6.22 -0.10 4.79
N ARG A 50 7.36 -0.79 4.88
CA ARG A 50 8.67 -0.17 4.74
C ARG A 50 9.10 -0.18 3.28
N LEU A 51 9.40 0.98 2.70
CA LEU A 51 9.90 1.01 1.31
C LEU A 51 11.25 0.27 1.23
N VAL A 52 11.38 -0.68 0.30
CA VAL A 52 12.64 -1.41 0.07
C VAL A 52 13.57 -0.59 -0.82
N ASN A 53 13.08 -0.23 -2.00
CA ASN A 53 13.81 0.59 -2.96
C ASN A 53 12.85 1.30 -3.89
N TRP A 54 13.22 2.49 -4.36
CA TRP A 54 12.48 3.14 -5.42
C TRP A 54 12.62 2.40 -6.75
N THR A 55 11.57 2.48 -7.56
CA THR A 55 11.52 2.01 -8.95
C THR A 55 10.96 3.12 -9.84
N LYS A 56 10.70 2.84 -11.13
CA LYS A 56 9.99 3.76 -12.04
C LYS A 56 10.65 5.15 -12.17
N GLY A 57 11.97 5.24 -11.95
CA GLY A 57 12.73 6.51 -12.01
C GLY A 57 12.49 7.48 -10.83
N PHE A 58 11.89 7.02 -9.74
CA PHE A 58 11.79 7.76 -8.48
C PHE A 58 13.09 7.64 -7.68
N LYS A 59 13.47 8.72 -6.99
CA LYS A 59 14.62 8.79 -6.06
C LYS A 59 14.37 9.88 -5.01
N ALA A 60 13.37 9.70 -4.14
CA ALA A 60 13.14 10.62 -3.03
C ALA A 60 13.96 10.17 -1.80
N THR A 61 14.78 11.07 -1.26
CA THR A 61 15.66 10.75 -0.12
C THR A 61 14.86 10.62 1.18
N GLY A 62 15.32 9.80 2.12
CA GLY A 62 14.67 9.65 3.43
C GLY A 62 13.39 8.81 3.43
N VAL A 63 13.12 8.05 2.35
CA VAL A 63 11.94 7.17 2.28
C VAL A 63 12.33 5.69 2.25
N GLU A 64 13.38 5.32 1.51
CA GLU A 64 13.88 3.93 1.51
C GLU A 64 14.28 3.53 2.94
N GLY A 65 13.84 2.35 3.37
CA GLY A 65 14.01 1.86 4.74
C GLY A 65 13.05 2.44 5.77
N ASN A 66 12.08 3.30 5.40
CA ASN A 66 11.12 3.91 6.32
C ASN A 66 9.68 3.47 6.05
N ASP A 67 8.83 3.51 7.08
CA ASP A 67 7.40 3.20 6.98
C ASP A 67 6.66 4.33 6.26
N VAL A 68 6.10 4.03 5.10
CA VAL A 68 5.43 5.02 4.25
C VAL A 68 4.09 5.48 4.83
N VAL A 69 3.46 4.65 5.67
CA VAL A 69 2.23 5.03 6.37
C VAL A 69 2.54 6.08 7.43
N GLN A 70 3.58 5.85 8.22
CA GLN A 70 4.08 6.84 9.18
C GLN A 70 4.46 8.16 8.49
N LEU A 71 5.22 8.11 7.38
CA LEU A 71 5.60 9.33 6.65
C LEU A 71 4.39 10.13 6.16
N LEU A 72 3.34 9.46 5.70
CA LEU A 72 2.09 10.12 5.30
C LEU A 72 1.34 10.72 6.49
N ARG A 73 1.28 10.01 7.63
CA ARG A 73 0.67 10.51 8.87
C ARG A 73 1.41 11.74 9.39
N GLU A 74 2.74 11.72 9.37
CA GLU A 74 3.58 12.84 9.78
C GLU A 74 3.37 14.07 8.87
N ALA A 75 3.21 13.87 7.56
CA ALA A 75 2.90 14.95 6.64
C ALA A 75 1.53 15.58 6.91
N CYS A 76 0.50 14.77 7.21
CA CYS A 76 -0.80 15.27 7.63
C CYS A 76 -0.72 16.06 8.95
N TRP A 77 0.05 15.54 9.92
CA TRP A 77 0.28 16.20 11.20
C TRP A 77 1.03 17.54 11.06
N ARG A 78 2.09 17.59 10.25
CA ARG A 78 2.82 18.84 9.94
C ARG A 78 1.91 19.90 9.32
N ARG A 79 0.91 19.47 8.54
CA ARG A 79 -0.07 20.36 7.90
C ARG A 79 -1.07 20.92 8.92
N GLY A 80 -1.58 20.07 9.80
CA GLY A 80 -2.31 20.47 11.02
C GLY A 80 -3.82 20.64 10.88
N ASP A 81 -4.39 20.50 9.68
CA ASP A 81 -5.82 20.75 9.41
C ASP A 81 -6.52 19.58 8.68
N ILE A 82 -5.87 18.41 8.57
CA ILE A 82 -6.53 17.11 8.28
C ILE A 82 -5.95 16.02 9.18
N ASP A 83 -6.77 15.00 9.41
CA ASP A 83 -6.34 13.75 10.03
C ASP A 83 -6.87 12.56 9.21
N ILE A 84 -6.05 11.51 9.11
CA ILE A 84 -6.34 10.32 8.31
C ILE A 84 -6.19 9.07 9.17
N ASP A 85 -7.06 8.11 8.93
CA ASP A 85 -6.95 6.76 9.45
C ASP A 85 -6.55 5.82 8.33
N VAL A 86 -5.25 5.57 8.18
CA VAL A 86 -4.76 4.61 7.19
C VAL A 86 -5.13 3.21 7.65
N VAL A 87 -6.16 2.63 7.02
CA VAL A 87 -6.72 1.31 7.37
C VAL A 87 -6.00 0.16 6.66
N ALA A 88 -5.38 0.45 5.52
CA ALA A 88 -4.57 -0.51 4.78
C ALA A 88 -3.55 0.21 3.91
N VAL A 89 -2.37 -0.38 3.76
CA VAL A 89 -1.41 -0.04 2.71
C VAL A 89 -1.20 -1.26 1.82
N LEU A 90 -1.25 -1.06 0.51
CA LEU A 90 -1.15 -2.15 -0.47
C LEU A 90 -0.48 -1.69 -1.77
N ASN A 91 -0.04 -2.66 -2.56
CA ASN A 91 0.46 -2.43 -3.91
C ASN A 91 -0.70 -2.29 -4.93
N ASP A 92 -0.49 -1.53 -6.01
CA ASP A 92 -1.50 -1.32 -7.06
C ASP A 92 -2.03 -2.61 -7.69
N THR A 93 -1.16 -3.58 -7.90
CA THR A 93 -1.50 -4.85 -8.54
C THR A 93 -2.34 -5.72 -7.61
N THR A 94 -2.07 -5.64 -6.30
CA THR A 94 -2.91 -6.26 -5.27
C THR A 94 -4.28 -5.59 -5.22
N GLY A 95 -4.31 -4.25 -5.23
CA GLY A 95 -5.56 -3.48 -5.24
C GLY A 95 -6.39 -3.76 -6.49
N THR A 96 -5.74 -3.92 -7.65
CA THR A 96 -6.38 -4.28 -8.91
C THR A 96 -7.05 -5.65 -8.82
N MET A 97 -6.35 -6.65 -8.28
CA MET A 97 -6.94 -7.98 -8.05
C MET A 97 -8.13 -7.90 -7.10
N MET A 98 -7.97 -7.24 -5.95
CA MET A 98 -9.03 -7.12 -4.93
C MET A 98 -10.27 -6.38 -5.45
N ALA A 99 -10.08 -5.31 -6.23
CA ALA A 99 -11.18 -4.56 -6.82
C ALA A 99 -11.98 -5.41 -7.83
N CYS A 100 -11.29 -6.24 -8.63
CA CYS A 100 -11.94 -7.19 -9.53
C CYS A 100 -12.64 -8.31 -8.75
N ALA A 101 -11.96 -8.87 -7.74
CA ALA A 101 -12.51 -9.92 -6.88
C ALA A 101 -13.76 -9.48 -6.11
N PHE A 102 -13.88 -8.18 -5.78
CA PHE A 102 -15.09 -7.62 -5.17
C PHE A 102 -16.32 -7.70 -6.09
N GLN A 103 -16.12 -7.63 -7.41
CA GLN A 103 -17.20 -7.75 -8.40
C GLN A 103 -17.40 -9.19 -8.87
N GLU A 104 -16.30 -9.92 -9.03
CA GLU A 104 -16.24 -11.28 -9.54
C GLU A 104 -15.36 -12.13 -8.63
N ASN A 105 -15.99 -12.86 -7.70
CA ASN A 105 -15.31 -13.64 -6.67
C ASN A 105 -14.38 -14.74 -7.23
N SER A 106 -14.44 -15.06 -8.53
CA SER A 106 -13.50 -15.98 -9.18
C SER A 106 -12.16 -15.35 -9.59
N CYS A 107 -11.99 -14.02 -9.45
CA CYS A 107 -10.74 -13.34 -9.78
C CYS A 107 -9.63 -13.68 -8.78
N ASN A 108 -8.63 -14.43 -9.24
CA ASN A 108 -7.49 -14.89 -8.43
C ASN A 108 -6.14 -14.33 -8.88
N ILE A 109 -6.12 -13.51 -9.93
CA ILE A 109 -4.91 -12.92 -10.50
C ILE A 109 -5.22 -11.49 -10.95
N GLY A 110 -4.41 -10.52 -10.49
CA GLY A 110 -4.33 -9.17 -11.03
C GLY A 110 -3.00 -8.97 -11.75
N VAL A 111 -3.04 -8.32 -12.92
CA VAL A 111 -1.85 -8.00 -13.70
C VAL A 111 -1.87 -6.54 -14.09
N ILE A 112 -0.75 -5.85 -13.88
CA ILE A 112 -0.50 -4.52 -14.41
C ILE A 112 0.44 -4.66 -15.60
N CYS A 113 0.05 -4.11 -16.75
CA CYS A 113 0.85 -4.02 -17.96
C CYS A 113 0.87 -2.56 -18.44
N GLY A 114 1.93 -1.82 -18.11
CA GLY A 114 2.11 -0.42 -18.49
C GLY A 114 3.58 -0.01 -18.50
N THR A 115 3.91 1.16 -17.94
CA THR A 115 5.30 1.65 -17.82
C THR A 115 6.21 0.66 -17.07
N GLY A 116 5.63 -0.16 -16.19
CA GLY A 116 6.22 -1.40 -15.71
C GLY A 116 5.18 -2.52 -15.78
N SER A 117 5.57 -3.74 -15.46
CA SER A 117 4.60 -4.82 -15.26
C SER A 117 4.77 -5.51 -13.92
N ASN A 118 3.65 -5.97 -13.38
CA ASN A 118 3.59 -6.67 -12.10
C ASN A 118 2.40 -7.64 -12.09
N ALA A 119 2.46 -8.68 -11.25
CA ALA A 119 1.36 -9.59 -11.01
C ALA A 119 1.13 -9.79 -9.51
N CYS A 120 -0.13 -9.90 -9.12
CA CYS A 120 -0.55 -10.34 -7.80
C CYS A 120 -1.52 -11.51 -7.98
N TYR A 121 -1.45 -12.50 -7.12
CA TYR A 121 -2.33 -13.66 -7.19
C TYR A 121 -2.68 -14.21 -5.80
N MET A 122 -3.73 -15.02 -5.71
CA MET A 122 -4.06 -15.77 -4.51
C MET A 122 -3.23 -17.06 -4.44
N GLU A 123 -2.49 -17.26 -3.36
CA GLU A 123 -1.67 -18.45 -3.12
C GLU A 123 -2.09 -19.17 -1.84
N LYS A 124 -2.00 -20.50 -1.82
CA LYS A 124 -2.22 -21.27 -0.59
C LYS A 124 -1.06 -21.05 0.38
N ILE A 125 -1.38 -20.77 1.64
CA ILE A 125 -0.37 -20.44 2.66
C ILE A 125 0.63 -21.59 2.85
N ASP A 126 0.21 -22.85 2.72
CA ASP A 126 1.07 -24.02 2.80
C ASP A 126 2.15 -24.11 1.69
N ARG A 127 1.94 -23.42 0.56
CA ARG A 127 2.90 -23.28 -0.55
C ARG A 127 3.85 -22.11 -0.37
N ILE A 128 3.57 -21.19 0.56
CA ILE A 128 4.45 -20.07 0.89
C ILE A 128 5.49 -20.52 1.92
N LEU A 129 6.50 -21.26 1.46
CA LEU A 129 7.49 -21.92 2.33
C LEU A 129 8.22 -20.98 3.30
N LYS A 130 8.35 -19.69 2.95
CA LYS A 130 8.96 -18.66 3.82
C LYS A 130 8.14 -18.38 5.10
N LEU A 131 6.84 -18.69 5.12
CA LEU A 131 5.96 -18.50 6.27
C LEU A 131 5.74 -19.79 7.07
N LYS A 132 6.41 -20.88 6.69
CA LYS A 132 6.20 -22.19 7.32
C LYS A 132 6.59 -22.14 8.79
N GLY A 133 5.61 -22.35 9.67
CA GLY A 133 5.79 -22.31 11.12
C GLY A 133 5.71 -20.90 11.72
N GLU A 134 5.53 -19.87 10.90
CA GLU A 134 5.26 -18.49 11.36
C GLU A 134 3.76 -18.21 11.46
N ILE A 135 2.96 -18.83 10.58
CA ILE A 135 1.51 -18.67 10.50
C ILE A 135 0.86 -20.05 10.48
N ASN A 136 -0.21 -20.24 11.25
CA ASN A 136 -1.03 -21.45 11.19
C ASN A 136 -2.51 -21.06 11.00
N PRO A 137 -2.98 -20.97 9.75
CA PRO A 137 -4.31 -20.42 9.45
C PRO A 137 -5.45 -21.08 10.23
N ALA A 138 -5.36 -22.39 10.47
CA ALA A 138 -6.38 -23.13 11.21
C ALA A 138 -6.41 -22.77 12.71
N GLU A 139 -5.25 -22.56 13.33
CA GLU A 139 -5.14 -22.16 14.73
C GLU A 139 -5.47 -20.67 14.91
N ASP A 140 -5.10 -19.84 13.92
CA ASP A 140 -5.31 -18.40 13.91
C ASP A 140 -6.74 -17.99 13.46
N GLY A 141 -7.57 -18.94 13.03
CA GLY A 141 -8.92 -18.69 12.51
C GLY A 141 -8.94 -17.87 11.22
N MET A 142 -7.87 -17.96 10.43
CA MET A 142 -7.68 -17.22 9.19
C MET A 142 -7.95 -18.07 7.93
N PRO A 143 -8.25 -17.45 6.77
CA PRO A 143 -8.31 -18.14 5.49
C PRO A 143 -7.00 -18.88 5.17
N ASP A 144 -7.08 -19.96 4.39
CA ASP A 144 -5.91 -20.77 3.99
C ASP A 144 -5.14 -20.20 2.78
N GLU A 145 -5.52 -19.01 2.33
CA GLU A 145 -4.98 -18.32 1.17
C GLU A 145 -4.51 -16.90 1.52
N MET A 146 -3.48 -16.43 0.79
CA MET A 146 -2.89 -15.12 0.95
C MET A 146 -2.64 -14.47 -0.41
N CYS A 147 -2.90 -13.17 -0.50
CA CYS A 147 -2.50 -12.37 -1.66
C CYS A 147 -0.97 -12.29 -1.74
N VAL A 148 -0.39 -12.71 -2.86
CA VAL A 148 1.05 -12.62 -3.13
C VAL A 148 1.30 -11.63 -4.24
N ASN A 149 1.79 -10.46 -3.88
CA ASN A 149 2.38 -9.52 -4.82
C ASN A 149 3.77 -10.02 -5.24
N THR A 150 3.94 -10.33 -6.53
CA THR A 150 5.17 -10.96 -7.04
C THR A 150 6.31 -9.99 -7.22
N GLU A 151 6.01 -8.71 -7.52
CA GLU A 151 6.99 -7.73 -8.01
C GLU A 151 7.85 -8.33 -9.14
N TRP A 152 7.26 -9.14 -10.04
CA TRP A 152 8.00 -10.03 -10.95
C TRP A 152 8.90 -9.34 -11.98
N VAL A 153 8.80 -8.02 -12.14
CA VAL A 153 9.74 -7.25 -12.96
C VAL A 153 10.77 -6.64 -12.04
N PHE A 154 11.82 -7.41 -11.80
CA PHE A 154 13.09 -6.89 -11.32
C PHE A 154 14.07 -6.79 -12.49
N ARG A 155 14.35 -5.54 -12.87
CA ARG A 155 15.46 -5.03 -13.69
C ARG A 155 15.38 -5.24 -15.20
#